data_AF-A0A2N7L7R4-F1
#
_entry.id   AF-A0A2N7L7R4-F1
#
_cell.length_a   1.000
_cell.length_b   1.000
_cell.length_c   1.000
_cell.angle_alpha   90.00
_cell.angle_beta   90.00
_cell.angle_gamma   90.00
#
_symmetry.space_group_name_H-M   'P 1'
#
loop_
_entity.id
_entity.type
_entity.pdbx_description
1 polymer ?
#
loop_
_entity_poly.entity_id
_entity_poly.type
_entity_poly.pdbx_seq_one_letter_code
_entity_poly.pdbx_strand_id
1 'polypeptide(L)' 'MDGEAHRNEQLYAMANQIADNLAHGRSEQETIDEVASHIRRFWSRDMKDSLFDALESGELNPLAEEAASNLAREYQFK' A
#
# COMPACT_ATOMS: atom_id res chain seq x y z
N MET A 1 -16.71 -16.88 5.45
CA MET A 1 -15.61 -16.12 6.07
C MET A 1 -14.38 -16.07 5.15
N ASP A 2 -14.35 -16.85 4.05
CA ASP A 2 -13.16 -16.92 3.16
C ASP A 2 -13.06 -15.77 2.14
N GLY A 3 -14.17 -15.07 1.85
CA GLY A 3 -14.21 -14.03 0.82
C GLY A 3 -13.45 -12.75 1.17
N GLU A 4 -13.35 -12.42 2.46
CA GLU A 4 -12.64 -11.21 2.92
C GLU A 4 -11.12 -11.40 2.88
N ALA A 5 -10.63 -12.55 3.35
CA ALA A 5 -9.22 -12.90 3.27
C ALA A 5 -8.74 -12.89 1.81
N HIS A 6 -9.50 -13.50 0.90
CA HIS A 6 -9.16 -13.52 -0.52
C HIS A 6 -9.16 -12.12 -1.16
N ARG A 7 -10.11 -11.26 -0.76
CA ARG A 7 -10.12 -9.85 -1.21
C ARG A 7 -8.86 -9.12 -0.75
N ASN A 8 -8.43 -9.35 0.49
CA ASN A 8 -7.27 -8.69 1.07
C ASN A 8 -5.97 -9.17 0.42
N GLU A 9 -5.82 -10.47 0.15
CA GLU A 9 -4.69 -11.01 -0.64
C GLU A 9 -4.57 -10.32 -2.01
N GLN A 10 -5.69 -10.16 -2.73
CA GLN A 10 -5.71 -9.45 -4.01
C GLN A 10 -5.33 -7.98 -3.85
N LEU A 11 -5.78 -7.34 -2.77
CA LEU A 11 -5.45 -5.94 -2.47
C LEU A 11 -3.94 -5.76 -2.22
N TYR A 12 -3.32 -6.64 -1.45
CA TYR A 12 -1.89 -6.60 -1.16
C TYR A 12 -1.06 -6.88 -2.42
N ALA A 13 -1.48 -7.86 -3.22
CA ALA A 13 -0.87 -8.13 -4.52
C ALA A 13 -0.93 -6.91 -5.45
N MET A 14 -2.05 -6.17 -5.46
CA MET A 14 -2.16 -4.92 -6.23
C MET A 14 -1.23 -3.83 -5.70
N ALA A 15 -1.10 -3.65 -4.38
CA ALA A 15 -0.16 -2.68 -3.80
C ALA A 15 1.29 -2.99 -4.22
N ASN A 16 1.67 -4.27 -4.16
CA ASN A 16 3.00 -4.72 -4.56
C ASN A 16 3.25 -4.50 -6.05
N GLN A 17 2.28 -4.82 -6.91
CA GLN A 17 2.35 -4.56 -8.34
C GLN A 17 2.48 -3.06 -8.67
N ILE A 18 1.77 -2.20 -7.95
CA ILE A 18 1.91 -0.74 -8.12
C ILE A 18 3.35 -0.31 -7.79
N ALA A 19 3.90 -0.79 -6.68
CA ALA A 19 5.27 -0.49 -6.28
C ALA A 19 6.31 -0.97 -7.31
N ASP A 20 6.21 -2.23 -7.75
CA ASP A 20 7.14 -2.80 -8.73
C ASP A 20 7.09 -2.04 -10.06
N ASN A 21 5.88 -1.68 -10.52
CA ASN A 21 5.70 -0.93 -11.77
C ASN A 21 6.26 0.49 -11.68
N LEU A 22 6.20 1.12 -10.51
CA LEU A 22 6.65 2.50 -10.31
C LEU A 22 8.15 2.60 -10.01
N ALA A 23 8.82 1.51 -9.64
CA ALA A 23 10.24 1.48 -9.31
C ALA A 23 11.16 1.73 -10.52
N HIS A 24 10.68 1.48 -11.75
CA HIS A 24 11.51 1.59 -12.95
C HIS A 24 12.00 3.03 -13.20
N GLY A 25 13.32 3.21 -13.09
CA GLY A 25 13.99 4.48 -13.39
C GLY A 25 13.83 5.56 -12.32
N ARG A 26 13.38 5.19 -11.12
CA ARG A 26 13.21 6.09 -9.98
C ARG A 26 14.09 5.65 -8.81
N SER A 27 14.37 6.59 -7.91
CA SER A 27 14.92 6.24 -6.61
C SER A 27 13.88 5.53 -5.74
N GLU A 28 14.34 4.88 -4.68
CA GLU A 28 13.49 4.23 -3.69
C GLU A 28 12.49 5.23 -3.08
N GLN A 29 12.96 6.39 -2.64
CA GLN A 29 12.10 7.42 -2.04
C GLN A 29 11.05 7.97 -3.02
N GLU A 30 11.46 8.28 -4.26
CA GLU A 30 10.50 8.74 -5.29
C GLU A 30 9.44 7.67 -5.58
N THR A 31 9.83 6.39 -5.54
CA THR A 31 8.89 5.28 -5.73
C THR A 31 7.90 5.20 -4.57
N ILE A 32 8.38 5.27 -3.32
CA ILE A 32 7.53 5.28 -2.12
C ILE A 32 6.52 6.42 -2.16
N ASP A 33 6.97 7.63 -2.51
CA ASP A 33 6.12 8.82 -2.57
C ASP A 33 5.03 8.67 -3.66
N GLU A 34 5.39 8.13 -4.82
CA GLU A 34 4.45 7.89 -5.93
C GLU A 34 3.45 6.76 -5.60
N VAL A 35 3.88 5.68 -4.94
CA VAL A 35 2.99 4.62 -4.47
C VAL A 35 1.98 5.18 -3.46
N ALA A 36 2.46 5.94 -2.47
CA ALA A 36 1.60 6.58 -1.49
C ALA A 36 0.60 7.54 -2.16
N SER A 37 1.06 8.34 -3.13
CA SER A 37 0.21 9.23 -3.93
C SER A 37 -0.86 8.48 -4.71
N HIS A 38 -0.50 7.36 -5.34
CA HIS A 38 -1.43 6.53 -6.10
C HIS A 38 -2.53 5.95 -5.19
N ILE A 39 -2.14 5.30 -4.10
CA ILE A 39 -3.08 4.71 -3.13
C ILE A 39 -3.97 5.81 -2.53
N ARG A 40 -3.41 6.96 -2.15
CA ARG A 40 -4.16 8.10 -1.62
C ARG A 40 -5.31 8.52 -2.56
N ARG A 41 -5.01 8.64 -3.85
CA ARG A 41 -5.93 9.16 -4.88
C ARG A 41 -6.98 8.16 -5.33
N PHE A 42 -6.61 6.89 -5.48
CA PHE A 42 -7.47 5.91 -6.16
C PHE A 42 -8.13 4.90 -5.23
N TRP A 43 -7.63 4.72 -4.01
CA TRP A 43 -8.18 3.73 -3.09
C TRP A 43 -9.25 4.34 -2.19
N SER A 44 -10.30 3.55 -1.93
CA SER A 44 -11.34 3.91 -0.95
C SER A 44 -10.77 3.90 0.48
N ARG A 45 -11.54 4.41 1.44
CA ARG A 45 -11.17 4.34 2.86
C ARG A 45 -11.00 2.88 3.31
N ASP A 46 -11.99 2.04 3.05
CA ASP A 46 -11.94 0.61 3.45
C ASP A 46 -10.74 -0.13 2.86
N MET A 47 -10.33 0.19 1.62
CA MET A 47 -9.11 -0.38 1.03
C MET A 47 -7.84 0.08 1.75
N LYS A 48 -7.78 1.36 2.16
CA LYS A 48 -6.63 1.88 2.93
C LYS A 48 -6.59 1.26 4.32
N ASP A 49 -7.74 1.12 4.97
CA ASP A 49 -7.83 0.50 6.29
C ASP A 49 -7.35 -0.96 6.23
N SER A 50 -7.82 -1.76 5.25
CA SER A 50 -7.31 -3.13 5.04
C SER A 50 -5.80 -3.17 4.75
N LEU A 51 -5.27 -2.18 4.02
CA LEU A 51 -3.83 -2.09 3.74
C LEU A 51 -3.03 -1.78 5.02
N PHE A 52 -3.53 -0.90 5.87
CA PHE A 52 -2.86 -0.54 7.12
C PHE A 52 -2.87 -1.68 8.12
N ASP A 53 -3.95 -2.48 8.16
CA ASP A 53 -4.02 -3.69 8.96
C ASP A 53 -2.98 -4.75 8.55
N ALA A 54 -2.44 -4.66 7.33
CA ALA A 54 -1.41 -5.56 6.80
C ALA A 54 0.03 -5.08 7.07
N LEU A 55 0.23 -3.92 7.70
CA LEU A 55 1.57 -3.48 8.09
C LEU A 55 2.20 -4.52 9.03
N GLU A 56 3.50 -4.80 8.82
CA GLU A 56 4.27 -5.79 9.58
C GLU A 56 3.80 -7.25 9.41
N SER A 57 2.83 -7.53 8.54
CA SER A 57 2.35 -8.90 8.26
C SER A 57 3.28 -9.71 7.36
N GLY A 58 4.12 -9.04 6.57
CA GLY A 58 4.95 -9.65 5.52
C GLY A 58 4.27 -9.86 4.17
N GLU A 59 3.01 -9.43 4.01
CA GLU A 59 2.26 -9.51 2.74
C GLU A 59 2.64 -8.43 1.72
N LEU A 60 3.26 -7.35 2.18
CA LEU A 60 3.68 -6.22 1.37
C LEU A 60 5.18 -6.29 1.05
N ASN A 61 5.56 -5.85 -0.14
CA ASN A 61 6.96 -5.62 -0.47
C ASN A 61 7.46 -4.35 0.25
N PRO A 62 8.79 -4.17 0.39
CA PRO A 62 9.35 -3.07 1.20
C PRO A 62 8.88 -1.66 0.77
N LEU A 63 8.71 -1.44 -0.54
CA LEU A 63 8.26 -0.17 -1.10
C LEU A 63 6.79 0.12 -0.79
N ALA A 64 5.92 -0.90 -0.95
CA ALA A 64 4.50 -0.81 -0.65
C ALA A 64 4.26 -0.67 0.86
N GLU A 65 5.05 -1.37 1.68
CA GLU A 65 4.98 -1.30 3.14
C GLU A 65 5.36 0.10 3.66
N GLU A 66 6.47 0.67 3.19
CA GLU A 66 6.87 2.02 3.62
C GLU A 66 5.87 3.09 3.13
N ALA A 67 5.33 2.94 1.92
CA ALA A 67 4.27 3.82 1.41
C ALA A 67 2.98 3.72 2.24
N ALA A 68 2.56 2.51 2.60
CA ALA A 68 1.41 2.27 3.48
C ALA A 68 1.65 2.85 4.88
N SER A 69 2.86 2.68 5.44
CA SER A 69 3.26 3.23 6.74
C SER A 69 3.23 4.76 6.74
N ASN A 70 3.74 5.40 5.68
CA ASN A 70 3.64 6.85 5.48
C ASN A 70 2.20 7.36 5.45
N LEU A 71 1.32 6.67 4.73
CA LEU A 71 -0.10 7.03 4.68
C LEU A 71 -0.79 6.83 6.03
N ALA A 72 -0.54 5.71 6.72
CA ALA A 72 -1.10 5.44 8.04
C ALA A 72 -0.74 6.55 9.04
N ARG A 73 0.52 6.99 9.05
CA ARG A 73 0.97 8.17 9.83
C ARG A 73 0.21 9.43 9.42
N GLU A 74 0.10 9.72 8.12
CA GLU A 74 -0.62 10.90 7.62
C GLU A 74 -2.08 10.96 8.11
N TYR A 75 -2.79 9.82 8.13
CA TYR A 75 -4.19 9.76 8.56
C TYR A 75 -4.36 9.70 10.10
N GLN A 76 -3.36 9.27 10.86
CA GLN A 76 -3.38 9.36 12.33
C GLN A 76 -3.22 10.79 12.84
N PHE A 77 -2.58 11.67 12.05
CA PHE A 77 -2.34 13.08 12.42
C PHE A 77 -3.36 14.07 11.79
N LYS A 78 -4.48 13.58 11.25
CA LYS A 78 -5.57 14.38 10.67
C LYS A 78 -6.88 14.12 11.40
#